data_AF-A0A0C9TN10-F1
#
_entry.id   AF-A0A0C9TN10-F1
#
_cell.length_a   1.000
_cell.length_b   1.000
_cell.length_c   1.000
_cell.angle_alpha   90.00
_cell.angle_beta   90.00
_cell.angle_gamma   90.00
#
_symmetry.space_group_name_H-M   'P 1'
#
loop_
_entity.id
_entity.type
_entity.pdbx_description
1 polymer ?
#
loop_
_entity_poly.entity_id
_entity_poly.type
_entity_poly.pdbx_seq_one_letter_code
_entity_poly.pdbx_strand_id
1 'polypeptide(L)'
;MLPFASSICILAALATVSFAFNNNATVAAAPDVSRSRMYSSAISSVIAAVTPMLALIYFCPLYLLYRHSKRHPRPVNKVSGIRMQQYGPLVYVFLLFSSLAEVADATWLLLQYKYNNNSPDPIIREALRFLLFAGCWTTVTSGTYTLFFLDPLWSRRPVASIGTQAVWVLVTWVFWVAGAGLLNKALPRLFMSGSCEGVVYCGQLQTLFAISVLEILTLTFGMIVIAWLVWQSARNIRQPMVIRVPTH
;
A
#
# COMPACT_ATOMS: atom_id res chain seq x y z
N MET A 1 16.31 20.03 -7.26
CA MET A 1 15.31 19.19 -6.57
C MET A 1 14.82 18.06 -7.50
N LEU A 2 15.74 17.20 -7.94
CA LEU A 2 15.49 16.17 -8.97
C LEU A 2 15.97 14.73 -8.65
N PRO A 3 16.22 14.28 -7.39
CA PRO A 3 16.51 12.86 -7.15
C PRO A 3 15.28 11.97 -6.90
N PHE A 4 14.10 12.53 -6.56
CA PHE A 4 12.95 11.71 -6.13
C PHE A 4 12.22 10.95 -7.25
N ALA A 5 12.32 11.40 -8.50
CA ALA A 5 11.73 10.67 -9.63
C ALA A 5 12.48 9.36 -9.95
N SER A 6 13.77 9.27 -9.60
CA SER A 6 14.59 8.07 -9.84
C SER A 6 14.22 6.93 -8.89
N SER A 7 13.99 7.23 -7.60
CA SER A 7 13.61 6.19 -6.62
C SER A 7 12.22 5.59 -6.88
N ILE A 8 11.29 6.36 -7.45
CA ILE A 8 9.94 5.86 -7.78
C ILE A 8 9.97 4.93 -9.00
N CYS A 9 10.82 5.21 -9.99
CA CYS A 9 11.07 4.27 -11.09
C CYS A 9 11.75 2.97 -10.63
N ILE A 10 12.62 3.04 -9.62
CA ILE A 10 13.28 1.84 -9.07
C ILE A 10 12.28 0.98 -8.28
N LEU A 11 11.35 1.58 -7.52
CA LEU A 11 10.29 0.84 -6.82
C LEU A 11 9.26 0.22 -7.77
N ALA A 12 8.87 0.94 -8.83
CA ALA A 12 8.01 0.37 -9.88
C ALA A 12 8.71 -0.75 -10.66
N ALA A 13 10.01 -0.61 -10.92
CA ALA A 13 10.82 -1.66 -11.54
C ALA A 13 10.95 -2.89 -10.63
N LEU A 14 11.13 -2.73 -9.32
CA LEU A 14 11.19 -3.84 -8.36
C LEU A 14 9.88 -4.62 -8.26
N ALA A 15 8.73 -3.93 -8.31
CA ALA A 15 7.42 -4.59 -8.35
C ALA A 15 7.21 -5.41 -9.64
N THR A 16 7.77 -4.97 -10.78
CA THR A 16 7.73 -5.74 -12.03
C THR A 16 8.78 -6.86 -12.12
N VAL A 17 9.91 -6.72 -11.44
CA VAL A 17 11.01 -7.70 -11.48
C VAL A 17 10.65 -8.98 -10.73
N SER A 18 9.83 -8.91 -9.69
CA SER A 18 9.32 -10.10 -8.98
C SER A 18 8.49 -11.04 -9.88
N PHE A 19 7.87 -10.52 -10.95
CA PHE A 19 7.10 -11.34 -11.89
C PHE A 19 7.97 -12.04 -12.96
N ALA A 20 9.25 -11.68 -13.10
CA ALA A 20 10.11 -12.18 -14.19
C ALA A 20 11.01 -13.38 -13.80
N PHE A 21 11.14 -13.72 -12.51
CA PHE A 21 12.08 -14.73 -12.02
C PHE A 21 11.40 -16.04 -11.58
N ASN A 22 10.82 -16.85 -12.48
CA ASN A 22 10.82 -18.33 -12.32
C ASN A 22 10.22 -19.15 -13.50
N ASN A 23 10.76 -19.04 -14.72
CA ASN A 23 10.28 -19.82 -15.87
C ASN A 23 11.26 -20.88 -16.41
N ASN A 24 12.21 -21.38 -15.61
CA ASN A 24 13.06 -22.50 -16.02
C ASN A 24 12.73 -23.78 -15.25
N ALA A 25 11.70 -24.49 -15.71
CA ALA A 25 11.47 -25.89 -15.37
C ALA A 25 11.21 -26.70 -16.65
N THR A 26 12.30 -27.25 -17.20
CA THR A 26 12.31 -28.25 -18.26
C THR A 26 11.87 -29.61 -17.69
N VAL A 27 10.63 -30.04 -17.94
CA VAL A 27 10.15 -31.40 -17.64
C VAL A 27 9.20 -31.87 -18.75
N ALA A 28 9.42 -33.12 -19.17
CA ALA A 28 8.73 -33.84 -20.24
C ALA A 28 7.22 -33.96 -20.05
N ALA A 29 6.47 -33.85 -21.15
CA ALA A 29 5.04 -33.61 -21.18
C ALA A 29 4.18 -34.87 -21.04
N ALA A 30 3.36 -34.92 -19.99
CA ALA A 30 2.07 -35.61 -19.99
C ALA A 30 0.97 -34.60 -20.43
N PRO A 31 -0.09 -35.04 -21.14
CA PRO A 31 -1.04 -34.14 -21.83
C PRO A 31 -1.78 -33.15 -20.89
N ASP A 32 -2.08 -33.54 -19.66
CA ASP A 32 -2.80 -32.68 -18.70
C ASP A 32 -1.95 -31.52 -18.13
N VAL A 33 -0.62 -31.66 -18.13
CA VAL A 33 0.31 -30.63 -17.63
C VAL A 33 0.38 -29.41 -18.56
N SER A 34 0.03 -29.58 -19.83
CA SER A 34 0.07 -28.49 -20.81
C SER A 34 -0.98 -27.41 -20.52
N ARG A 35 -2.16 -27.81 -20.05
CA ARG A 35 -3.31 -26.91 -19.88
C ARG A 35 -3.14 -25.98 -18.67
N SER A 36 -2.71 -26.52 -17.53
CA SER A 36 -2.44 -25.74 -16.32
C SER A 36 -1.32 -24.71 -16.54
N ARG A 37 -0.27 -25.09 -17.28
CA ARG A 37 0.82 -24.19 -17.67
C ARG A 37 0.33 -23.03 -18.55
N MET A 38 -0.55 -23.31 -19.51
CA MET A 38 -1.12 -22.29 -20.39
C MET A 38 -1.96 -21.27 -19.60
N TYR A 39 -2.79 -21.73 -18.67
CA TYR A 39 -3.57 -20.84 -17.79
C TYR A 39 -2.69 -20.02 -16.84
N SER A 40 -1.69 -20.64 -16.23
CA SER A 40 -0.76 -19.93 -15.34
C SER A 40 -0.03 -18.80 -16.05
N SER A 41 0.44 -19.04 -17.29
CA SER A 41 1.06 -18.01 -18.13
C SER A 41 0.08 -16.89 -18.50
N ALA A 42 -1.15 -17.25 -18.90
CA ALA A 42 -2.19 -16.29 -19.23
C ALA A 42 -2.57 -15.40 -18.04
N ILE A 43 -2.74 -15.97 -16.85
CA ILE A 43 -3.07 -15.22 -15.62
C ILE A 43 -1.96 -14.25 -15.26
N SER A 44 -0.70 -14.73 -15.27
CA SER A 44 0.46 -13.86 -15.01
C SER A 44 0.54 -12.72 -16.03
N SER A 45 0.30 -13.01 -17.31
CA SER A 45 0.28 -11.98 -18.37
C SER A 45 -0.83 -10.95 -18.17
N VAL A 46 -2.05 -11.39 -17.82
CA VAL A 46 -3.18 -10.50 -17.54
C VAL A 46 -2.88 -9.62 -16.33
N ILE A 47 -2.38 -10.18 -15.24
CA ILE A 47 -2.03 -9.40 -14.03
C ILE A 47 -0.90 -8.42 -14.34
N ALA A 48 0.15 -8.86 -15.06
CA ALA A 48 1.24 -8.00 -15.49
C ALA A 48 0.79 -6.86 -16.42
N ALA A 49 -0.33 -7.01 -17.15
CA ALA A 49 -0.90 -5.96 -17.98
C ALA A 49 -1.88 -5.06 -17.20
N VAL A 50 -2.73 -5.62 -16.36
CA VAL A 50 -3.79 -4.90 -15.63
C VAL A 50 -3.21 -4.05 -14.50
N THR A 51 -2.23 -4.57 -13.75
CA THR A 51 -1.60 -3.84 -12.64
C THR A 51 -0.99 -2.51 -13.07
N PRO A 52 -0.15 -2.41 -14.12
CA PRO A 52 0.37 -1.12 -14.57
C PRO A 52 -0.72 -0.24 -15.19
N MET A 53 -1.74 -0.81 -15.84
CA MET A 53 -2.88 -0.01 -16.33
C MET A 53 -3.62 0.67 -15.18
N LEU A 54 -3.90 -0.05 -14.09
CA LEU A 54 -4.50 0.51 -12.88
C LEU A 54 -3.57 1.56 -12.25
N ALA A 55 -2.28 1.25 -12.13
CA ALA A 55 -1.28 2.19 -11.63
C ALA A 55 -1.26 3.50 -12.46
N LEU A 56 -1.32 3.42 -13.79
CA LEU A 56 -1.37 4.57 -14.69
C LEU A 56 -2.68 5.36 -14.56
N ILE A 57 -3.81 4.68 -14.38
CA ILE A 57 -5.11 5.31 -14.12
C ILE A 57 -5.07 6.13 -12.82
N TYR A 58 -4.32 5.69 -11.80
CA TYR A 58 -4.09 6.48 -10.59
C TYR A 58 -3.03 7.57 -10.77
N PHE A 59 -1.92 7.27 -11.46
CA PHE A 59 -0.83 8.23 -11.69
C PHE A 59 -1.23 9.43 -12.55
N CYS A 60 -2.05 9.22 -13.59
CA CYS A 60 -2.46 10.27 -14.51
C CYS A 60 -3.18 11.44 -13.81
N PRO A 61 -4.29 11.24 -13.07
CA PRO A 61 -4.96 12.32 -12.34
C PRO A 61 -4.05 12.90 -11.26
N LEU A 62 -3.23 12.08 -10.60
CA LEU A 62 -2.29 12.52 -9.56
C LEU A 62 -1.22 13.46 -10.13
N TYR A 63 -0.67 13.15 -11.31
CA TYR A 63 0.26 13.99 -12.03
C TYR A 63 -0.39 15.30 -12.50
N LEU A 64 -1.60 15.23 -13.05
CA LEU A 64 -2.35 16.41 -13.48
C LEU A 64 -2.67 17.34 -12.31
N LEU A 65 -3.12 16.77 -11.19
CA LEU A 65 -3.45 17.49 -9.97
C LEU A 65 -2.19 18.04 -9.28
N TYR A 66 -1.09 17.30 -9.26
CA TYR A 66 0.21 17.79 -8.78
C TYR A 66 0.67 19.00 -9.60
N ARG A 67 0.57 18.92 -10.94
CA ARG A 67 0.89 20.04 -11.84
C ARG A 67 -0.04 21.23 -11.59
N HIS A 68 -1.32 20.97 -11.32
CA HIS A 68 -2.30 22.01 -10.99
C HIS A 68 -1.99 22.69 -9.65
N SER A 69 -1.66 21.92 -8.61
CA SER A 69 -1.26 22.41 -7.29
C SER A 69 0.00 23.26 -7.35
N LYS A 70 0.97 22.91 -8.21
CA LYS A 70 2.18 23.71 -8.40
C LYS A 70 1.89 25.07 -9.05
N ARG A 71 0.83 25.16 -9.88
CA ARG A 71 0.40 26.41 -10.53
C ARG A 71 -0.39 27.33 -9.60
N HIS A 72 -1.05 26.77 -8.58
CA HIS A 72 -1.87 27.53 -7.63
C HIS A 72 -1.41 27.27 -6.19
N PRO A 73 -0.25 27.84 -5.77
CA PRO A 73 0.25 27.65 -4.42
C PRO A 73 -0.73 28.26 -3.42
N ARG A 74 -1.11 27.48 -2.39
CA ARG A 74 -1.99 27.97 -1.33
C ARG A 74 -1.17 28.77 -0.32
N PRO A 75 -1.65 29.95 0.15
CA PRO A 75 -1.01 30.65 1.24
C PRO A 75 -1.25 29.89 2.54
N VAL A 76 -0.24 29.17 3.03
CA VAL A 76 -0.31 28.45 4.31
C VAL A 76 0.40 29.28 5.37
N ASN A 77 -0.35 29.76 6.35
CA ASN A 77 0.15 30.72 7.35
C ASN A 77 0.95 30.05 8.51
N LYS A 78 1.14 28.72 8.48
CA LYS A 78 1.87 27.97 9.52
C LYS A 78 2.92 27.03 8.90
N VAL A 79 4.18 27.20 9.31
CA VAL A 79 5.33 26.43 8.83
C VAL A 79 5.19 24.92 9.09
N SER A 80 4.58 24.52 10.21
CA SER A 80 4.33 23.11 10.53
C SER A 80 3.29 22.46 9.60
N GLY A 81 2.28 23.22 9.17
CA GLY A 81 1.27 22.76 8.21
C GLY A 81 1.85 22.53 6.82
N ILE A 82 2.82 23.36 6.42
CA ILE A 82 3.49 23.25 5.11
C ILE A 82 4.23 21.91 5.00
N ARG A 83 5.01 21.52 6.02
CA ARG A 83 5.76 20.24 6.00
C ARG A 83 4.83 19.04 5.92
N MET A 84 3.74 19.03 6.69
CA MET A 84 2.78 17.92 6.67
C MET A 84 2.09 17.78 5.31
N GLN A 85 1.68 18.90 4.70
CA GLN A 85 1.08 18.88 3.37
C GLN A 85 2.04 18.43 2.27
N GLN A 86 3.35 18.64 2.47
CA GLN A 86 4.36 18.21 1.51
C GLN A 86 4.62 16.71 1.54
N TYR A 87 4.72 16.10 2.74
CA TYR A 87 5.04 14.67 2.87
C TYR A 87 3.81 13.75 2.87
N GLY A 88 2.64 14.24 3.29
CA GLY A 88 1.41 13.45 3.36
C GLY A 88 1.07 12.72 2.05
N PRO A 89 0.96 13.42 0.91
CA PRO A 89 0.65 12.79 -0.37
C PRO A 89 1.63 11.70 -0.77
N LEU A 90 2.92 11.86 -0.44
CA LEU A 90 3.95 10.86 -0.79
C LEU A 90 3.71 9.54 -0.03
N VAL A 91 3.31 9.61 1.24
CA VAL A 91 2.97 8.41 2.02
C VAL A 91 1.73 7.72 1.45
N TYR A 92 0.67 8.47 1.10
CA TYR A 92 -0.52 7.85 0.49
C TYR A 92 -0.23 7.22 -0.87
N VAL A 93 0.61 7.85 -1.69
CA VAL A 93 1.09 7.29 -2.97
C VAL A 93 1.83 5.98 -2.74
N PHE A 94 2.70 5.94 -1.73
CA PHE A 94 3.43 4.73 -1.36
C PHE A 94 2.47 3.61 -0.95
N LEU A 95 1.56 3.87 -0.01
CA LEU A 95 0.51 2.93 0.44
C LEU A 95 -0.34 2.42 -0.74
N LEU A 96 -0.64 3.28 -1.71
CA LEU A 96 -1.40 2.91 -2.91
C LEU A 96 -0.64 1.87 -3.74
N PHE A 97 0.65 2.06 -3.97
CA PHE A 97 1.43 1.13 -4.79
C PHE A 97 1.75 -0.18 -4.09
N SER A 98 2.11 -0.14 -2.80
CA SER A 98 2.36 -1.35 -2.03
C SER A 98 1.09 -2.18 -1.90
N SER A 99 -0.07 -1.57 -1.61
CA SER A 99 -1.35 -2.29 -1.57
C SER A 99 -1.77 -2.84 -2.93
N LEU A 100 -1.54 -2.11 -4.03
CA LEU A 100 -1.84 -2.59 -5.38
C LEU A 100 -0.96 -3.80 -5.77
N ALA A 101 0.32 -3.78 -5.39
CA ALA A 101 1.21 -4.92 -5.57
C ALA A 101 0.71 -6.14 -4.78
N GLU A 102 0.28 -5.94 -3.54
CA GLU A 102 -0.24 -7.02 -2.71
C GLU A 102 -1.58 -7.57 -3.22
N VAL A 103 -2.46 -6.72 -3.77
CA VAL A 103 -3.68 -7.17 -4.46
C VAL A 103 -3.35 -8.06 -5.66
N ALA A 104 -2.32 -7.68 -6.44
CA ALA A 104 -1.88 -8.48 -7.58
C ALA A 104 -1.33 -9.85 -7.13
N ASP A 105 -0.47 -9.88 -6.11
CA ASP A 105 0.13 -11.11 -5.59
C ASP A 105 -0.91 -12.03 -4.93
N ALA A 106 -1.79 -11.48 -4.09
CA ALA A 106 -2.85 -12.24 -3.44
C ALA A 106 -3.84 -12.84 -4.46
N THR A 107 -4.22 -12.06 -5.48
CA THR A 107 -5.08 -12.54 -6.57
C THR A 107 -4.40 -13.64 -7.36
N TRP A 108 -3.12 -13.45 -7.72
CA TRP A 108 -2.34 -14.45 -8.44
C TRP A 108 -2.28 -15.76 -7.65
N LEU A 109 -1.91 -15.72 -6.36
CA LEU A 109 -1.84 -16.91 -5.50
C LEU A 109 -3.18 -17.65 -5.43
N LEU A 110 -4.28 -16.94 -5.17
CA LEU A 110 -5.62 -17.54 -5.10
C LEU A 110 -6.02 -18.22 -6.40
N LEU A 111 -5.68 -17.63 -7.56
CA LEU A 111 -5.95 -18.24 -8.86
C LEU A 111 -5.06 -19.47 -9.08
N GLN A 112 -3.76 -19.41 -8.79
CA GLN A 112 -2.85 -20.55 -8.95
C GLN A 112 -3.28 -21.74 -8.09
N TYR A 113 -3.67 -21.50 -6.84
CA TYR A 113 -4.17 -22.56 -5.97
C TYR A 113 -5.46 -23.20 -6.49
N LYS A 114 -6.35 -22.40 -7.10
CA LYS A 114 -7.60 -22.90 -7.70
C LYS A 114 -7.34 -23.71 -8.97
N TYR A 115 -6.46 -23.26 -9.87
CA TYR A 115 -6.25 -23.91 -11.16
C TYR A 115 -5.33 -25.12 -11.10
N ASN A 116 -4.33 -25.13 -10.22
CA ASN A 116 -3.41 -26.24 -10.09
C ASN A 116 -3.90 -27.33 -9.13
N ASN A 117 -5.14 -27.20 -8.60
CA ASN A 117 -5.73 -28.09 -7.59
C ASN A 117 -4.86 -28.32 -6.34
N ASN A 118 -3.89 -27.43 -6.10
CA ASN A 118 -3.01 -27.47 -4.94
C ASN A 118 -3.61 -26.62 -3.82
N SER A 119 -4.84 -26.93 -3.40
CA SER A 119 -5.52 -26.11 -2.39
C SER A 119 -4.68 -26.08 -1.11
N PRO A 120 -4.26 -24.90 -0.64
CA PRO A 120 -3.55 -24.79 0.62
C PRO A 120 -4.51 -25.08 1.77
N ASP A 121 -3.93 -25.20 2.96
CA ASP A 121 -4.69 -25.28 4.22
C ASP A 121 -5.77 -24.17 4.23
N PRO A 122 -7.04 -24.47 4.59
CA PRO A 122 -8.12 -23.48 4.61
C PRO A 122 -7.75 -22.17 5.31
N ILE A 123 -6.91 -22.23 6.35
CA ILE A 123 -6.45 -21.04 7.09
C ILE A 123 -5.64 -20.10 6.18
N ILE A 124 -4.74 -20.63 5.34
CA ILE A 124 -3.94 -19.83 4.39
C ILE A 124 -4.87 -19.15 3.38
N ARG A 125 -5.88 -19.86 2.88
CA ARG A 125 -6.84 -19.32 1.92
C ARG A 125 -7.66 -18.16 2.51
N GLU A 126 -8.11 -18.29 3.75
CA GLU A 126 -8.84 -17.21 4.43
C GLU A 126 -7.92 -16.01 4.73
N ALA A 127 -6.66 -16.26 5.11
CA ALA A 127 -5.67 -15.18 5.28
C ALA A 127 -5.44 -14.40 3.97
N LEU A 128 -5.24 -15.10 2.84
CA LEU A 128 -5.06 -14.47 1.53
C LEU A 128 -6.29 -13.67 1.07
N ARG A 129 -7.50 -14.17 1.32
CA ARG A 129 -8.74 -13.45 1.02
C ARG A 129 -8.89 -12.19 1.85
N PHE A 130 -8.53 -12.26 3.13
CA PHE A 130 -8.58 -11.10 4.01
C PHE A 130 -7.52 -10.05 3.66
N LEU A 131 -6.30 -10.48 3.29
CA LEU A 131 -5.26 -9.57 2.78
C LEU A 131 -5.64 -8.95 1.44
N LEU A 132 -6.28 -9.70 0.54
CA LEU A 132 -6.84 -9.15 -0.69
C LEU A 132 -7.88 -8.06 -0.39
N PHE A 133 -8.77 -8.29 0.58
CA PHE A 133 -9.73 -7.27 1.02
C PHE A 133 -9.02 -6.04 1.60
N ALA A 134 -8.03 -6.22 2.48
CA ALA A 134 -7.25 -5.14 3.08
C ALA A 134 -6.48 -4.34 2.02
N GLY A 135 -5.89 -5.01 1.04
CA GLY A 135 -5.23 -4.40 -0.11
C GLY A 135 -6.21 -3.56 -0.93
N CYS A 136 -7.35 -4.12 -1.36
CA CYS A 136 -8.38 -3.38 -2.09
C CYS A 136 -8.91 -2.17 -1.32
N TRP A 137 -9.19 -2.34 -0.02
CA TRP A 137 -9.58 -1.25 0.88
C TRP A 137 -8.53 -0.15 0.90
N THR A 138 -7.26 -0.51 1.07
CA THR A 138 -6.14 0.44 1.15
C THR A 138 -5.95 1.14 -0.19
N THR A 139 -5.96 0.44 -1.32
CA THR A 139 -5.79 1.04 -2.66
C THR A 139 -6.88 2.07 -2.95
N VAL A 140 -8.15 1.72 -2.73
CA VAL A 140 -9.29 2.61 -2.98
C VAL A 140 -9.24 3.83 -2.06
N THR A 141 -9.03 3.62 -0.77
CA THR A 141 -9.07 4.71 0.21
C THR A 141 -7.84 5.61 0.14
N SER A 142 -6.62 5.06 0.00
CA SER A 142 -5.40 5.86 -0.19
C SER A 142 -5.43 6.67 -1.49
N GLY A 143 -5.93 6.09 -2.58
CA GLY A 143 -6.15 6.81 -3.84
C GLY A 143 -7.12 7.97 -3.66
N THR A 144 -8.24 7.70 -2.99
CA THR A 144 -9.24 8.73 -2.65
C THR A 144 -8.64 9.85 -1.80
N TYR A 145 -7.92 9.53 -0.72
CA TYR A 145 -7.25 10.55 0.12
C TYR A 145 -6.20 11.35 -0.66
N THR A 146 -5.46 10.69 -1.55
CA THR A 146 -4.46 11.38 -2.38
C THR A 146 -5.12 12.41 -3.29
N LEU A 147 -6.24 12.06 -3.93
CA LEU A 147 -7.03 12.99 -4.74
C LEU A 147 -7.56 14.16 -3.90
N PHE A 148 -8.03 13.89 -2.68
CA PHE A 148 -8.58 14.93 -1.79
C PHE A 148 -7.52 15.95 -1.37
N PHE A 149 -6.29 15.51 -1.14
CA PHE A 149 -5.19 16.39 -0.78
C PHE A 149 -4.76 17.30 -1.93
N LEU A 150 -4.83 16.81 -3.16
CA LEU A 150 -4.42 17.60 -4.32
C LEU A 150 -5.52 18.53 -4.82
N ASP A 151 -6.79 18.22 -4.59
CA ASP A 151 -7.92 19.08 -5.01
C ASP A 151 -8.06 20.35 -4.13
N PRO A 152 -7.94 21.57 -4.71
CA PRO A 152 -8.17 22.84 -4.03
C PRO A 152 -9.56 23.01 -3.41
N LEU A 153 -10.60 22.43 -4.02
CA LEU A 153 -11.99 22.64 -3.60
C LEU A 153 -12.38 21.72 -2.44
N TRP A 154 -11.87 20.49 -2.44
CA TRP A 154 -12.26 19.47 -1.46
C TRP A 154 -11.53 19.56 -0.13
N SER A 155 -10.38 20.20 -0.08
CA SER A 155 -9.65 20.44 1.16
C SER A 155 -10.40 21.30 2.19
N ARG A 156 -11.47 22.01 1.80
CA ARG A 156 -12.33 22.76 2.75
C ARG A 156 -13.38 21.88 3.44
N ARG A 157 -13.56 20.62 3.00
CA ARG A 157 -14.57 19.72 3.56
C ARG A 157 -14.06 19.06 4.85
N PRO A 158 -14.95 18.78 5.82
CA PRO A 158 -14.59 18.15 7.09
C PRO A 158 -13.99 16.74 6.92
N VAL A 159 -14.21 16.09 5.79
CA VAL A 159 -13.61 14.78 5.45
C VAL A 159 -12.08 14.86 5.33
N ALA A 160 -11.53 16.04 5.04
CA ALA A 160 -10.08 16.28 5.04
C ALA A 160 -9.51 16.54 6.46
N SER A 161 -10.33 16.37 7.51
CA SER A 161 -9.89 16.56 8.90
C SER A 161 -8.84 15.52 9.31
N ILE A 162 -7.88 15.98 10.12
CA ILE A 162 -6.85 15.13 10.74
C ILE A 162 -7.49 14.00 11.55
N GLY A 163 -8.64 14.24 12.18
CA GLY A 163 -9.35 13.22 12.96
C GLY A 163 -9.85 12.06 12.09
N THR A 164 -10.45 12.35 10.95
CA THR A 164 -10.94 11.33 10.01
C THR A 164 -9.78 10.51 9.44
N GLN A 165 -8.66 11.16 9.12
CA GLN A 165 -7.45 10.48 8.68
C GLN A 165 -6.89 9.57 9.78
N ALA A 166 -6.87 10.02 11.04
CA ALA A 166 -6.41 9.21 12.17
C ALA A 166 -7.24 7.93 12.35
N VAL A 167 -8.57 8.05 12.28
CA VAL A 167 -9.48 6.89 12.36
C VAL A 167 -9.26 5.96 11.18
N TRP A 168 -9.11 6.49 9.96
CA TRP A 168 -8.83 5.67 8.79
C TRP A 168 -7.50 4.93 8.88
N VAL A 169 -6.42 5.60 9.32
CA VAL A 169 -5.10 4.98 9.52
C VAL A 169 -5.22 3.84 10.54
N LEU A 170 -5.93 4.05 11.65
CA LEU A 170 -6.12 3.04 12.69
C LEU A 170 -6.89 1.81 12.16
N VAL A 171 -8.01 2.02 11.46
CA VAL A 171 -8.80 0.92 10.87
C VAL A 171 -7.97 0.13 9.87
N THR A 172 -7.26 0.84 8.99
CA THR A 172 -6.41 0.22 7.97
C THR A 172 -5.27 -0.56 8.62
N TRP A 173 -4.65 -0.01 9.67
CA TRP A 173 -3.62 -0.68 10.45
C TRP A 173 -4.14 -1.98 11.08
N VAL A 174 -5.35 -1.97 11.67
CA VAL A 174 -5.96 -3.17 12.25
C VAL A 174 -6.17 -4.25 11.18
N PHE A 175 -6.62 -3.89 9.97
CA PHE A 175 -6.76 -4.84 8.87
C PHE A 175 -5.42 -5.47 8.49
N TRP A 176 -4.36 -4.68 8.35
CA TRP A 176 -3.04 -5.22 8.03
C TRP A 176 -2.48 -6.11 9.13
N VAL A 177 -2.57 -5.71 10.40
CA VAL A 177 -2.13 -6.54 11.53
C VAL A 177 -2.91 -7.84 11.63
N ALA A 178 -4.23 -7.80 11.45
CA ALA A 178 -5.06 -9.00 11.47
C ALA A 178 -4.73 -9.94 10.31
N GLY A 179 -4.52 -9.41 9.10
CA GLY A 179 -4.15 -10.21 7.93
C GLY A 179 -2.78 -10.85 8.04
N ALA A 180 -1.77 -10.06 8.42
CA ALA A 180 -0.42 -10.56 8.68
C ALA A 180 -0.40 -11.58 9.83
N GLY A 181 -1.20 -11.35 10.87
CA GLY A 181 -1.34 -12.27 12.00
C GLY A 181 -1.97 -13.60 11.61
N LEU A 182 -3.02 -13.59 10.77
CA LEU A 182 -3.62 -14.80 10.23
C LEU A 182 -2.63 -15.58 9.35
N LEU A 183 -1.88 -14.88 8.49
CA LEU A 183 -0.87 -15.51 7.64
C LEU A 183 0.28 -16.12 8.46
N ASN A 184 0.76 -15.41 9.48
CA ASN A 184 1.77 -15.90 10.41
C ASN A 184 1.30 -17.13 11.20
N LYS A 185 0.02 -17.15 11.62
CA LYS A 185 -0.58 -18.32 12.29
C LYS A 185 -0.66 -19.54 11.35
N ALA A 186 -0.92 -19.31 10.07
CA ALA A 186 -1.03 -20.37 9.08
C ALA A 186 0.34 -20.96 8.71
N LEU A 187 1.41 -20.14 8.76
CA LEU A 187 2.76 -20.51 8.32
C LEU A 187 3.84 -20.13 9.36
N PRO A 188 3.77 -20.63 10.61
CA PRO A 188 4.67 -20.19 11.67
C PRO A 188 6.14 -20.55 11.38
N ARG A 189 6.38 -21.69 10.72
CA ARG A 189 7.73 -22.16 10.37
C ARG A 189 8.38 -21.28 9.31
N LEU A 190 7.60 -20.73 8.38
CA LEU A 190 8.13 -19.90 7.30
C LEU A 190 8.85 -18.66 7.85
N PHE A 191 8.28 -18.04 8.89
CA PHE A 191 8.78 -16.78 9.43
C PHE A 191 9.79 -16.98 10.56
N MET A 192 9.76 -18.11 11.27
CA MET A 192 10.70 -18.39 12.36
C MET A 192 11.96 -19.12 11.91
N SER A 193 11.88 -20.05 10.97
CA SER A 193 13.02 -20.87 10.53
C SER A 193 13.42 -20.66 9.07
N GLY A 194 12.67 -19.87 8.30
CA GLY A 194 12.94 -19.62 6.88
C GLY A 194 12.81 -20.87 6.00
N SER A 195 12.25 -21.97 6.55
CA SER A 195 12.10 -23.22 5.82
C SER A 195 10.79 -23.24 5.04
N CYS A 196 10.88 -23.52 3.75
CA CYS A 196 9.76 -23.67 2.81
C CYS A 196 9.25 -25.11 2.70
N GLU A 197 9.52 -25.96 3.69
CA GLU A 197 9.17 -27.38 3.61
C GLU A 197 7.65 -27.58 3.59
N GLY A 198 7.12 -28.15 2.51
CA GLY A 198 5.70 -28.45 2.35
C GLY A 198 4.81 -27.27 1.90
N VAL A 199 5.38 -26.10 1.57
CA VAL A 199 4.60 -24.92 1.15
C VAL A 199 4.80 -24.63 -0.33
N VAL A 200 3.72 -24.73 -1.11
CA VAL A 200 3.71 -24.38 -2.53
C VAL A 200 3.65 -22.84 -2.66
N TYR A 201 4.49 -22.26 -3.50
CA TYR A 201 4.66 -20.80 -3.69
C TYR A 201 5.19 -20.05 -2.46
N CYS A 202 6.13 -20.68 -1.76
CA CYS A 202 6.76 -20.12 -0.56
C CYS A 202 7.32 -18.70 -0.76
N GLY A 203 8.04 -18.45 -1.86
CA GLY A 203 8.64 -17.14 -2.14
C GLY A 203 7.59 -16.03 -2.27
N GLN A 204 6.50 -16.30 -2.98
CA GLN A 204 5.40 -15.34 -3.14
C GLN A 204 4.67 -15.06 -1.82
N LEU A 205 4.46 -16.09 -0.99
CA LEU A 205 3.88 -15.90 0.35
C LEU A 205 4.79 -15.09 1.27
N GLN A 206 6.11 -15.28 1.17
CA GLN A 206 7.10 -14.49 1.91
C GLN A 206 7.09 -13.03 1.45
N THR A 207 7.03 -12.78 0.14
CA THR A 207 6.90 -11.42 -0.41
C THR A 207 5.63 -10.75 0.07
N LEU A 208 4.50 -11.44 0.02
CA LEU A 208 3.20 -10.93 0.47
C LEU A 208 3.23 -10.55 1.96
N PHE A 209 3.81 -11.40 2.81
CA PHE A 209 4.02 -11.06 4.22
C PHE A 209 4.96 -9.87 4.43
N ALA A 210 6.04 -9.77 3.65
CA ALA A 210 6.98 -8.66 3.76
C ALA A 210 6.32 -7.32 3.38
N ILE A 211 5.49 -7.29 2.34
CA ILE A 211 4.73 -6.09 1.94
C ILE A 211 3.73 -5.73 3.05
N SER A 212 2.96 -6.70 3.55
CA SER A 212 2.07 -6.54 4.71
C SER A 212 2.78 -5.90 5.92
N VAL A 213 3.98 -6.36 6.29
CA VAL A 213 4.76 -5.79 7.40
C VAL A 213 5.21 -4.36 7.10
N LEU A 214 5.63 -4.09 5.88
CA LEU A 214 6.03 -2.75 5.44
C LEU A 214 4.84 -1.77 5.48
N GLU A 215 3.64 -2.21 5.15
CA GLU A 215 2.40 -1.44 5.32
C GLU A 215 2.11 -1.13 6.79
N ILE A 216 2.21 -2.14 7.67
CA ILE A 216 2.03 -1.97 9.12
C ILE A 216 3.01 -0.94 9.68
N LEU A 217 4.29 -1.02 9.31
CA LEU A 217 5.31 -0.07 9.76
C LEU A 217 5.02 1.35 9.28
N THR A 218 4.62 1.50 8.02
CA THR A 218 4.28 2.79 7.42
C THR A 218 3.09 3.43 8.12
N LEU A 219 2.02 2.66 8.38
CA LEU A 219 0.84 3.12 9.11
C LEU A 219 1.16 3.43 10.58
N THR A 220 2.03 2.64 11.23
CA THR A 220 2.48 2.90 12.60
C THR A 220 3.24 4.22 12.69
N PHE A 221 4.16 4.47 11.75
CA PHE A 221 4.85 5.74 11.66
C PHE A 221 3.87 6.90 11.43
N GLY A 222 2.87 6.71 10.57
CA GLY A 222 1.79 7.67 10.36
C GLY A 222 1.02 8.00 11.66
N MET A 223 0.67 7.00 12.46
CA MET A 223 0.02 7.20 13.76
C MET A 223 0.90 7.97 14.73
N ILE A 224 2.21 7.68 14.80
CA ILE A 224 3.16 8.40 15.65
C ILE A 224 3.21 9.88 15.26
N VAL A 225 3.28 10.18 13.96
CA VAL A 225 3.29 11.56 13.46
C VAL A 225 1.99 12.29 13.80
N ILE A 226 0.83 11.66 13.61
CA ILE A 226 -0.47 12.26 13.95
C ILE A 226 -0.56 12.52 15.47
N ALA A 227 -0.18 11.55 16.29
CA ALA A 227 -0.17 11.68 17.75
C ALA A 227 0.75 12.83 18.20
N TRP A 228 1.93 12.95 17.58
CA TRP A 228 2.86 14.04 17.82
C TRP A 228 2.27 15.41 17.47
N LEU A 229 1.58 15.53 16.33
CA LEU A 229 0.92 16.77 15.93
C LEU A 229 -0.22 17.16 16.88
N VAL A 230 -1.03 16.20 17.31
CA VAL A 230 -2.09 16.42 18.31
C VAL A 230 -1.48 16.89 19.62
N TRP A 231 -0.39 16.25 20.07
CA TRP A 231 0.34 16.64 21.27
C TRP A 231 0.90 18.07 21.19
N GLN A 232 1.51 18.44 20.07
CA GLN A 232 2.02 19.80 19.85
C GLN A 232 0.89 20.83 19.85
N SER A 233 -0.25 20.50 19.22
CA SER A 233 -1.43 21.37 19.23
C SER A 233 -1.97 21.57 20.64
N ALA A 234 -2.08 20.50 21.43
CA ALA A 234 -2.52 20.56 22.82
C ALA A 234 -1.57 21.39 23.70
N ARG A 235 -0.24 21.29 23.50
CA ARG A 235 0.73 22.13 24.22
C ARG A 235 0.60 23.61 23.88
N ASN A 236 0.40 23.95 22.61
CA ASN A 236 0.25 25.35 22.20
C ASN A 236 -0.99 26.02 22.82
N ILE A 237 -2.08 25.27 23.01
CA ILE A 237 -3.29 25.78 23.68
C ILE A 237 -3.02 26.06 25.18
N ARG A 238 -2.13 25.29 25.82
CA ARG A 238 -1.81 25.46 27.24
C ARG A 238 -0.85 26.61 27.54
N GLN A 239 -0.16 27.17 26.54
CA GLN A 239 0.66 28.36 26.77
C GLN A 239 -0.25 29.60 26.84
N PRO A 240 -0.20 30.39 27.93
CA PRO A 240 -1.03 31.58 28.06
C PRO A 240 -0.71 32.52 26.90
N MET A 241 -1.75 32.95 26.16
CA MET A 241 -1.59 33.98 25.13
C MET A 241 -1.09 35.25 25.81
N VAL A 242 0.21 35.51 25.72
CA VAL A 242 0.79 36.79 26.12
C VAL A 242 0.32 37.81 25.08
N ILE A 243 -0.78 38.50 25.40
CA ILE A 243 -1.28 39.62 24.60
C ILE A 243 -0.22 40.72 24.68
N ARG A 244 0.56 40.87 23.61
CA ARG A 244 1.46 42.01 23.45
C ARG A 244 0.58 43.22 23.13
N VAL A 245 0.31 44.06 24.13
CA VAL A 245 -0.27 45.37 23.90
C VAL A 245 0.80 46.22 23.19
N PRO A 246 0.51 46.80 22.01
CA PRO A 246 1.45 47.71 21.37
C PRO A 246 1.62 48.95 22.26
N THR A 247 2.81 49.14 22.79
CA THR A 247 3.19 50.40 23.46
C THR A 247 3.43 51.44 22.38
N HIS A 248 2.54 52.43 22.34
CA HIS A 248 2.67 53.66 21.56
C HIS A 248 3.72 54.59 22.16
#